data_AF-A0AAN8R3U8-F1
#
_entry.id   AF-A0AAN8R3U8-F1
#
_cell.length_a   1.000
_cell.length_b   1.000
_cell.length_c   1.000
_cell.angle_alpha   90.00
_cell.angle_beta   90.00
_cell.angle_gamma   90.00
#
_symmetry.space_group_name_H-M   'P 1'
#
loop_
_entity.id
_entity.type
_entity.pdbx_description
1 polymer ?
#
loop_
_entity_poly.entity_id
_entity_poly.type
_entity_poly.pdbx_seq_one_letter_code
_entity_poly.pdbx_strand_id
1 'polypeptide(L)'
;MEKVKRKQWSEVDMFHAMEDCGAGMAIRQAAKVHGVPRQTLADRLSGRVTHGCRSGPPTLLAPEDENSLMQYFIYCASHGFPFTRQRLMKYANKIRRFRHPGETIPPLGKRWWEMFRRRHKNLSMRRPDTLDRGSAKCATRPTMDTFFTSYEKHLEESGLREKPRQIYNCDESGFRSDQSRHKVLAPRGAKNTCTSRLLGPRSTSQCWPAPPSPPPHLSSTPSVSPVATTHWEAPPPKPWLH
;
A
#
# COMPACT_ATOMS: atom_id res chain seq x y z
N MET A 1 -3.54 12.70 -32.89
CA MET A 1 -4.86 13.30 -32.57
C MET A 1 -4.84 13.80 -31.13
N GLU A 2 -4.97 15.10 -30.95
CA GLU A 2 -5.06 15.71 -29.62
C GLU A 2 -6.39 15.31 -28.96
N LYS A 3 -6.35 14.95 -27.67
CA LYS A 3 -7.57 14.55 -26.96
C LYS A 3 -8.44 15.78 -26.70
N VAL A 4 -9.61 15.83 -27.32
CA VAL A 4 -10.61 16.87 -27.04
C VAL A 4 -10.93 16.87 -25.54
N LYS A 5 -10.64 18.00 -24.88
CA LYS A 5 -10.92 18.18 -23.46
C LYS A 5 -12.43 18.32 -23.25
N ARG A 6 -13.03 17.42 -22.48
CA ARG A 6 -14.48 17.41 -22.16
C ARG A 6 -14.72 18.06 -20.79
N LYS A 7 -15.92 18.60 -20.57
CA LYS A 7 -16.35 19.21 -19.30
C LYS A 7 -15.35 20.26 -18.78
N GLN A 8 -15.15 21.32 -19.57
CA GLN A 8 -14.26 22.44 -19.22
C GLN A 8 -14.91 23.47 -18.27
N TRP A 9 -16.10 23.17 -17.76
CA TRP A 9 -16.88 24.05 -16.88
C TRP A 9 -16.89 23.51 -15.44
N SER A 10 -16.94 24.41 -14.45
CA SER A 10 -17.05 24.05 -13.04
C SER A 10 -18.47 23.59 -12.70
N GLU A 11 -18.60 22.64 -11.78
CA GLU A 11 -19.93 22.24 -11.28
C GLU A 11 -20.63 23.39 -10.57
N VAL A 12 -19.88 24.31 -9.95
CA VAL A 12 -20.37 25.52 -9.31
C VAL A 12 -20.97 26.48 -10.35
N ASP A 13 -20.27 26.75 -11.45
CA ASP A 13 -20.78 27.61 -12.54
C ASP A 13 -22.05 27.04 -13.17
N MET A 14 -22.12 25.71 -13.31
CA MET A 14 -23.32 25.03 -13.79
C MET A 14 -24.48 25.14 -12.80
N PHE A 15 -24.20 25.09 -11.50
CA PHE A 15 -25.22 25.26 -10.46
C PHE A 15 -25.80 26.67 -10.48
N HIS A 16 -24.96 27.71 -10.48
CA HIS A 16 -25.41 29.10 -10.58
C HIS A 16 -26.18 29.37 -11.88
N ALA A 17 -25.73 28.81 -13.00
CA ALA A 17 -26.46 28.93 -14.26
C ALA A 17 -27.86 28.28 -14.21
N MET A 18 -28.02 27.18 -13.46
CA MET A 18 -29.32 26.55 -13.25
C MET A 18 -30.22 27.38 -12.33
N GLU A 19 -29.65 27.97 -11.28
CA GLU A 19 -30.33 28.85 -10.33
C GLU A 19 -30.86 30.12 -11.01
N ASP A 20 -30.03 30.79 -11.82
CA ASP A 20 -30.43 31.97 -12.61
C ASP A 20 -31.52 31.65 -13.63
N CYS A 21 -31.47 30.47 -14.27
CA CYS A 21 -32.55 30.02 -15.14
C CYS A 21 -33.85 29.78 -14.36
N GLY A 22 -33.75 29.26 -13.13
CA GLY A 22 -34.89 29.11 -12.22
C GLY A 22 -35.48 30.44 -11.76
N ALA A 23 -34.65 31.47 -11.63
CA ALA A 23 -35.05 32.86 -11.34
C ALA A 23 -35.64 33.61 -12.55
N GLY A 24 -35.74 32.97 -13.72
CA GLY A 24 -36.36 33.53 -14.92
C GLY A 24 -35.39 34.05 -15.98
N MET A 25 -34.08 33.87 -15.82
CA MET A 25 -33.10 34.23 -16.85
C MET A 25 -33.18 33.30 -18.06
N ALA A 26 -33.06 33.84 -19.27
CA ALA A 26 -33.01 33.03 -20.48
C ALA A 26 -31.78 32.11 -20.50
N ILE A 27 -31.95 30.84 -20.89
CA ILE A 27 -30.90 29.81 -20.91
C ILE A 27 -29.64 30.27 -21.66
N ARG A 28 -29.81 30.99 -22.78
CA ARG A 28 -28.68 31.50 -23.59
C ARG A 28 -27.89 32.58 -22.86
N GLN A 29 -28.57 33.41 -22.08
CA GLN A 29 -27.96 34.47 -21.28
C GLN A 29 -27.22 33.87 -20.09
N ALA A 30 -27.86 32.99 -19.32
CA ALA A 30 -27.23 32.28 -18.20
C ALA A 30 -25.98 31.49 -18.65
N ALA A 31 -26.06 30.79 -19.79
CA ALA A 31 -24.93 30.08 -20.38
C ALA A 31 -23.75 31.01 -20.70
N LYS A 32 -24.01 32.22 -21.18
CA LYS A 32 -22.97 33.20 -21.52
C LYS A 32 -22.36 33.83 -20.26
N VAL A 33 -23.17 34.17 -19.27
CA VAL A 33 -22.73 34.77 -17.99
C VAL A 33 -21.81 33.83 -17.24
N HIS A 34 -22.20 32.55 -17.13
CA HIS A 34 -21.47 31.54 -16.36
C HIS A 34 -20.46 30.73 -17.19
N GLY A 35 -20.29 31.05 -18.48
CA GLY A 35 -19.33 30.35 -19.34
C GLY A 35 -19.63 28.85 -19.53
N VAL A 36 -20.89 28.42 -19.37
CA VAL A 36 -21.29 27.02 -19.52
C VAL A 36 -21.90 26.75 -20.90
N PRO A 37 -21.74 25.55 -21.49
CA PRO A 37 -22.33 25.25 -22.78
C PRO A 37 -23.87 25.24 -22.72
N ARG A 38 -24.52 26.03 -23.58
CA ARG A 38 -25.99 26.17 -23.64
C ARG A 38 -26.73 24.83 -23.65
N GLN A 39 -26.29 23.90 -24.50
CA GLN A 39 -26.94 22.59 -24.63
C GLN A 39 -26.83 21.77 -23.34
N THR A 40 -25.68 21.84 -22.68
CA THR A 40 -25.40 21.11 -21.44
C THR A 40 -26.22 21.64 -20.26
N LEU A 41 -26.51 22.95 -20.24
CA LEU A 41 -27.43 23.58 -19.30
C LEU A 41 -28.89 23.18 -19.61
N ALA A 42 -29.31 23.25 -20.87
CA ALA A 42 -30.66 22.86 -21.30
C ALA A 42 -30.96 21.37 -21.01
N ASP A 43 -30.00 20.47 -21.22
CA ASP A 43 -30.14 19.04 -20.90
C ASP A 43 -30.32 18.79 -19.40
N ARG A 44 -29.78 19.67 -18.53
CA ARG A 44 -29.97 19.58 -17.07
C ARG A 44 -31.30 20.14 -16.62
N LEU A 45 -31.71 21.28 -17.15
CA LEU A 45 -33.00 21.89 -16.86
C LEU A 45 -34.17 21.02 -17.33
N SER A 46 -34.01 20.32 -18.47
CA SER A 46 -35.01 19.37 -18.97
C SER A 46 -35.03 18.03 -18.22
N GLY A 47 -34.13 17.81 -17.26
CA GLY A 47 -34.04 16.56 -16.49
C GLY A 47 -33.39 15.39 -17.25
N ARG A 48 -33.02 15.57 -18.53
CA ARG A 48 -32.31 14.54 -19.33
C ARG A 48 -30.98 14.14 -18.70
N VAL A 49 -30.32 15.08 -18.03
CA VAL A 49 -29.08 14.85 -17.29
C VAL A 49 -29.23 15.39 -15.88
N THR A 50 -29.20 14.49 -14.90
CA THR A 50 -29.13 14.85 -13.48
C THR A 50 -27.83 15.61 -13.18
N HIS A 51 -27.96 16.73 -12.45
CA HIS A 51 -26.80 17.50 -11.99
C HIS A 51 -25.91 16.63 -11.08
N GLY A 52 -24.58 16.81 -11.15
CA GLY A 52 -23.63 16.00 -10.38
C GLY A 52 -23.37 14.58 -10.92
N CYS A 53 -24.09 14.11 -11.94
CA CYS A 53 -23.83 12.78 -12.47
C CYS A 53 -22.52 12.68 -13.25
N ARG A 54 -21.83 11.56 -13.06
CA ARG A 54 -20.59 11.22 -13.74
C ARG A 54 -20.86 10.79 -15.18
N SER A 55 -20.08 11.30 -16.12
CA SER A 55 -20.13 10.86 -17.51
C SER A 55 -19.55 9.45 -17.71
N GLY A 56 -20.24 8.66 -18.52
CA GLY A 56 -19.84 7.32 -18.94
C GLY A 56 -20.58 6.20 -18.19
N PRO A 57 -20.27 4.93 -18.52
CA PRO A 57 -20.96 3.80 -17.93
C PRO A 57 -20.84 3.74 -16.40
N PRO A 58 -21.88 3.24 -15.72
CA PRO A 58 -21.81 2.97 -14.29
C PRO A 58 -20.69 1.95 -14.00
N THR A 59 -20.26 1.93 -12.75
CA THR A 59 -19.29 0.93 -12.30
C THR A 59 -19.95 -0.46 -12.27
N LEU A 60 -19.17 -1.50 -12.59
CA LEU A 60 -19.63 -2.90 -12.55
C LEU A 60 -19.94 -3.42 -11.14
N LEU A 61 -19.58 -2.64 -10.12
CA LEU A 61 -19.87 -2.87 -8.72
C LEU A 61 -20.43 -1.57 -8.14
N ALA A 62 -21.40 -1.66 -7.25
CA ALA A 62 -21.96 -0.49 -6.60
C ALA A 62 -20.87 0.23 -5.76
N PRO A 63 -20.89 1.57 -5.68
CA PRO A 63 -19.93 2.32 -4.86
C PRO A 63 -19.88 1.86 -3.39
N GLU A 64 -21.02 1.47 -2.83
CA GLU A 64 -21.19 1.03 -1.44
C GLU A 64 -20.49 -0.31 -1.21
N ASP A 65 -20.67 -1.24 -2.15
CA ASP A 65 -20.01 -2.55 -2.15
C ASP A 65 -18.50 -2.42 -2.33
N GLU A 66 -18.07 -1.51 -3.22
CA GLU A 66 -16.65 -1.22 -3.45
C GLU A 66 -15.99 -0.63 -2.20
N ASN A 67 -16.69 0.29 -1.51
CA ASN A 67 -16.20 0.90 -0.29
C ASN A 67 -16.15 -0.09 0.89
N SER A 68 -17.18 -0.93 1.04
CA SER A 68 -17.23 -1.97 2.08
C SER A 68 -16.11 -3.00 1.89
N LEU A 69 -15.87 -3.42 0.65
CA LEU A 69 -14.76 -4.30 0.30
C LEU A 69 -13.42 -3.65 0.65
N MET A 70 -13.26 -2.35 0.37
CA MET A 70 -12.05 -1.61 0.68
C MET A 70 -11.80 -1.52 2.19
N GLN A 71 -12.82 -1.17 2.97
CA GLN A 71 -12.73 -1.09 4.43
C GLN A 71 -12.35 -2.44 5.05
N TYR A 72 -12.97 -3.54 4.60
CA TYR A 72 -12.62 -4.89 5.03
C TYR A 72 -11.14 -5.21 4.76
N PHE A 73 -10.63 -4.83 3.60
CA PHE A 73 -9.22 -5.09 3.24
C PHE A 73 -8.25 -4.28 4.09
N ILE A 74 -8.56 -3.02 4.39
CA ILE A 74 -7.75 -2.20 5.30
C ILE A 74 -7.78 -2.80 6.71
N TYR A 75 -8.94 -3.22 7.19
CA TYR A 75 -9.09 -3.89 8.47
C TYR A 75 -8.23 -5.15 8.55
N CYS A 76 -8.29 -6.04 7.56
CA CYS A 76 -7.45 -7.24 7.55
C CYS A 76 -5.95 -6.90 7.48
N ALA A 77 -5.57 -5.90 6.69
CA ALA A 77 -4.18 -5.47 6.59
C ALA A 77 -3.64 -4.89 7.90
N SER A 78 -4.42 -4.07 8.63
CA SER A 78 -4.02 -3.56 9.95
C SER A 78 -3.92 -4.67 11.00
N HIS A 79 -4.69 -5.74 10.83
CA HIS A 79 -4.62 -6.94 11.64
C HIS A 79 -3.62 -7.97 11.10
N GLY A 80 -2.63 -7.58 10.29
CA GLY A 80 -1.53 -8.47 9.88
C GLY A 80 -1.90 -9.56 8.86
N PHE A 81 -3.09 -9.49 8.27
CA PHE A 81 -3.56 -10.39 7.21
C PHE A 81 -3.79 -9.62 5.91
N PRO A 82 -2.75 -9.03 5.30
CA PRO A 82 -2.92 -8.27 4.07
C PRO A 82 -3.24 -9.21 2.90
N PHE A 83 -4.08 -8.75 1.98
CA PHE A 83 -4.56 -9.55 0.86
C PHE A 83 -3.85 -9.24 -0.45
N THR A 84 -3.71 -10.24 -1.32
CA THR A 84 -3.21 -10.05 -2.69
C THR A 84 -4.28 -9.47 -3.61
N ARG A 85 -3.86 -8.91 -4.76
CA ARG A 85 -4.78 -8.51 -5.83
C ARG A 85 -5.74 -9.63 -6.24
N GLN A 86 -5.24 -10.86 -6.36
CA GLN A 86 -6.05 -12.01 -6.75
C GLN A 86 -7.17 -12.27 -5.75
N ARG A 87 -6.89 -12.20 -4.44
CA ARG A 87 -7.91 -12.31 -3.40
C ARG A 87 -8.94 -11.20 -3.54
N LEU A 88 -8.53 -9.93 -3.69
CA LEU A 88 -9.48 -8.82 -3.92
C LEU A 88 -10.40 -9.07 -5.11
N MET A 89 -9.84 -9.49 -6.24
CA MET A 89 -10.64 -9.81 -7.43
C MET A 89 -11.63 -10.94 -7.18
N LYS A 90 -11.27 -11.96 -6.38
CA LYS A 90 -12.20 -13.04 -5.99
C LYS A 90 -13.36 -12.52 -5.14
N TYR A 91 -13.09 -11.71 -4.11
CA TYR A 91 -14.15 -11.12 -3.28
C TYR A 91 -15.05 -10.18 -4.08
N ALA A 92 -14.48 -9.31 -4.92
CA ALA A 92 -15.25 -8.41 -5.78
C ALA A 92 -16.17 -9.18 -6.75
N ASN A 93 -15.67 -10.27 -7.35
CA ASN A 93 -16.49 -11.13 -8.20
C ASN A 93 -17.59 -11.86 -7.41
N LYS A 94 -17.32 -12.26 -6.16
CA LYS A 94 -18.32 -12.88 -5.28
C LYS A 94 -19.45 -11.90 -4.95
N ILE A 95 -19.12 -10.66 -4.58
CA ILE A 95 -20.12 -9.62 -4.32
C ILE A 95 -20.95 -9.34 -5.58
N ARG A 96 -20.30 -9.22 -6.74
CA ARG A 96 -20.99 -9.00 -8.02
C ARG A 96 -21.97 -10.11 -8.36
N ARG A 97 -21.60 -11.37 -8.18
CA ARG A 97 -22.50 -12.52 -8.38
C ARG A 97 -23.65 -12.55 -7.38
N PHE A 98 -23.38 -12.16 -6.13
CA PHE A 98 -24.40 -12.10 -5.11
C PHE A 98 -25.48 -11.04 -5.41
N ARG A 99 -25.10 -9.89 -5.99
CA ARG A 99 -26.03 -8.84 -6.40
C ARG A 99 -26.89 -9.20 -7.62
N HIS A 100 -26.48 -10.21 -8.39
CA HIS A 100 -27.11 -10.62 -9.64
C HIS A 100 -27.29 -12.15 -9.67
N PRO A 101 -28.16 -12.70 -8.81
CA PRO A 101 -28.37 -14.14 -8.74
C PRO A 101 -28.96 -14.67 -10.05
N GLY A 102 -28.44 -15.80 -10.54
CA GLY A 102 -28.93 -16.45 -11.76
C GLY A 102 -28.40 -15.87 -13.08
N GLU A 103 -27.68 -14.75 -13.06
CA GLU A 103 -27.09 -14.17 -14.26
C GLU A 103 -25.68 -14.74 -14.53
N THR A 104 -25.43 -15.16 -15.79
CA THR A 104 -24.08 -15.55 -16.24
C THR A 104 -23.24 -14.32 -16.53
N ILE A 105 -22.60 -13.79 -15.49
CA ILE A 105 -21.82 -12.55 -15.57
C ILE A 105 -20.32 -12.85 -15.74
N PRO A 106 -19.64 -12.25 -16.75
CA PRO A 106 -18.21 -12.43 -16.95
C PRO A 106 -17.43 -11.83 -15.77
N PRO A 107 -16.32 -12.44 -15.35
CA PRO A 107 -15.55 -11.97 -14.19
C PRO A 107 -14.95 -10.58 -14.44
N LEU A 108 -14.74 -9.84 -13.35
CA LEU A 108 -14.07 -8.55 -13.36
C LEU A 108 -12.65 -8.70 -13.92
N GLY A 109 -12.33 -7.88 -14.92
CA GLY A 109 -11.05 -7.92 -15.63
C GLY A 109 -10.01 -6.92 -15.11
N LYS A 110 -8.87 -6.86 -15.82
CA LYS A 110 -7.76 -5.92 -15.55
C LYS A 110 -8.22 -4.45 -15.54
N ARG A 111 -9.12 -4.09 -16.46
CA ARG A 111 -9.64 -2.72 -16.56
C ARG A 111 -10.40 -2.28 -15.32
N TRP A 112 -11.21 -3.16 -14.75
CA TRP A 112 -11.92 -2.85 -13.50
C TRP A 112 -10.95 -2.59 -12.36
N TRP A 113 -9.91 -3.42 -12.23
CA TRP A 113 -8.86 -3.25 -11.22
C TRP A 113 -8.13 -1.90 -11.34
N GLU A 114 -7.76 -1.49 -12.56
CA GLU A 114 -7.12 -0.18 -12.78
C GLU A 114 -8.02 0.99 -12.36
N MET A 115 -9.31 0.90 -12.68
CA MET A 115 -10.28 1.92 -12.33
C MET A 115 -10.58 1.94 -10.82
N PHE A 116 -10.67 0.78 -10.19
CA PHE A 116 -10.76 0.61 -8.73
C PHE A 116 -9.59 1.32 -8.04
N ARG A 117 -8.36 1.04 -8.48
CA ARG A 117 -7.16 1.66 -7.91
C ARG A 117 -7.09 3.18 -8.14
N ARG A 118 -7.67 3.67 -9.23
CA ARG A 118 -7.76 5.10 -9.53
C ARG A 118 -8.76 5.82 -8.60
N ARG A 119 -9.84 5.15 -8.21
CA ARG A 119 -10.82 5.64 -7.24
C ARG A 119 -10.27 5.59 -5.81
N HIS A 120 -9.65 4.47 -5.43
CA HIS A 120 -9.10 4.24 -4.08
C HIS A 120 -7.59 4.54 -4.02
N LYS A 121 -7.23 5.83 -4.06
CA LYS A 121 -5.83 6.30 -4.03
C LYS A 121 -5.13 6.10 -2.67
N ASN A 122 -5.89 5.73 -1.64
CA ASN A 122 -5.44 5.41 -0.29
C ASN A 122 -4.81 4.01 -0.18
N LEU A 123 -4.79 3.22 -1.26
CA LEU A 123 -4.19 1.88 -1.28
C LEU A 123 -2.93 1.81 -2.14
N SER A 124 -2.00 0.97 -1.72
CA SER A 124 -0.77 0.65 -2.45
C SER A 124 -0.50 -0.84 -2.44
N MET A 125 0.13 -1.35 -3.51
CA MET A 125 0.61 -2.72 -3.58
C MET A 125 2.06 -2.76 -3.08
N ARG A 126 2.30 -3.43 -1.95
CA ARG A 126 3.62 -3.51 -1.30
C ARG A 126 4.08 -4.95 -1.18
N ARG A 127 5.38 -5.17 -1.09
CA ARG A 127 5.92 -6.48 -0.71
C ARG A 127 5.83 -6.57 0.82
N PRO A 128 5.27 -7.65 1.39
CA PRO A 128 5.24 -7.81 2.82
C PRO A 128 6.67 -7.91 3.38
N ASP A 129 6.88 -7.36 4.58
CA ASP A 129 8.17 -7.48 5.25
C ASP A 129 8.37 -8.90 5.76
N THR A 130 9.63 -9.30 5.89
CA THR A 130 9.98 -10.64 6.40
C THR A 130 9.86 -10.73 7.92
N LEU A 131 9.83 -9.57 8.59
CA LEU A 131 9.59 -9.47 10.03
C LEU A 131 8.15 -9.89 10.35
N ASP A 132 8.00 -10.72 11.37
CA ASP A 132 6.70 -11.12 11.89
C ASP A 132 6.11 -10.07 12.83
N ARG A 133 4.77 -10.01 12.88
CA ARG A 133 4.01 -9.02 13.64
C ARG A 133 4.22 -9.20 15.13
N GLY A 134 4.38 -10.45 15.59
CA GLY A 134 4.71 -10.74 16.98
C GLY A 134 6.05 -10.11 17.35
N SER A 135 7.09 -10.38 16.56
CA SER A 135 8.42 -9.80 16.76
C SER A 135 8.41 -8.27 16.74
N ALA A 136 7.71 -7.65 15.78
CA ALA A 136 7.61 -6.19 15.69
C ALA A 136 6.90 -5.56 16.90
N LYS A 137 5.94 -6.26 17.51
CA LYS A 137 5.23 -5.79 18.71
C LYS A 137 6.03 -5.99 20.00
N CYS A 138 6.78 -7.08 20.11
CA CYS A 138 7.57 -7.38 21.31
C CYS A 138 8.87 -6.58 21.39
N ALA A 139 9.36 -6.04 20.27
CA ALA A 139 10.57 -5.21 20.20
C ALA A 139 10.34 -3.77 20.69
N THR A 140 9.80 -3.61 21.90
CA THR A 140 9.70 -2.29 22.55
C THR A 140 10.94 -2.00 23.39
N ARG A 141 11.28 -0.72 23.59
CA ARG A 141 12.43 -0.33 24.44
C ARG A 141 12.40 -0.98 25.82
N PRO A 142 11.30 -0.92 26.59
CA PRO A 142 11.26 -1.55 27.91
C PRO A 142 11.52 -3.06 27.87
N THR A 143 10.98 -3.76 26.86
CA THR A 143 11.22 -5.21 26.70
C THR A 143 12.67 -5.51 26.34
N MET A 144 13.31 -4.65 25.54
CA MET A 144 14.72 -4.78 25.20
C MET A 144 15.61 -4.49 26.41
N ASP A 145 15.31 -3.44 27.17
CA ASP A 145 16.07 -3.05 28.36
C ASP A 145 15.99 -4.13 29.44
N THR A 146 14.82 -4.71 29.69
CA THR A 146 14.67 -5.83 30.64
C THR A 146 15.41 -7.08 30.20
N PHE A 147 15.38 -7.39 28.90
CA PHE A 147 16.16 -8.50 28.33
C PHE A 147 17.66 -8.29 28.55
N PHE A 148 18.22 -7.14 28.15
CA PHE A 148 19.66 -6.88 28.28
C PHE A 148 20.11 -6.80 29.73
N THR A 149 19.31 -6.20 30.62
CA THR A 149 19.60 -6.18 32.06
C THR A 149 19.66 -7.58 32.64
N SER A 150 18.70 -8.44 32.29
CA SER A 150 18.66 -9.83 32.77
C SER A 150 19.81 -10.66 32.19
N TYR A 151 20.17 -10.39 30.93
CA TYR A 151 21.28 -11.03 30.25
C TYR A 151 22.64 -10.66 30.87
N GLU A 152 22.88 -9.37 31.13
CA GLU A 152 24.11 -8.90 31.80
C GLU A 152 24.27 -9.53 33.19
N LYS A 153 23.19 -9.55 33.98
CA LYS A 153 23.18 -10.21 35.29
C LYS A 153 23.56 -11.69 35.17
N HIS A 154 23.00 -12.41 34.20
CA HIS A 154 23.31 -13.82 34.02
C HIS A 154 24.76 -14.05 33.56
N LEU A 155 25.33 -13.16 32.75
CA LEU A 155 26.74 -13.21 32.34
C LEU A 155 27.70 -13.01 33.52
N GLU A 156 27.32 -12.16 34.48
CA GLU A 156 28.10 -11.93 35.71
C GLU A 156 28.01 -13.14 36.65
N GLU A 157 26.81 -13.63 36.94
CA GLU A 157 26.59 -14.79 37.83
C GLU A 157 27.26 -16.06 37.32
N SER A 158 27.30 -16.26 36.00
CA SER A 158 27.92 -17.43 35.38
C SER A 158 29.43 -17.28 35.13
N GLY A 159 30.01 -16.09 35.37
CA GLY A 159 31.42 -15.81 35.08
C GLY A 159 31.78 -15.94 33.59
N LEU A 160 30.81 -15.72 32.70
CA LEU A 160 30.96 -15.86 31.25
C LEU A 160 31.26 -14.53 30.54
N ARG A 161 31.21 -13.39 31.27
CA ARG A 161 31.39 -12.04 30.72
C ARG A 161 32.67 -11.88 29.89
N GLU A 162 33.76 -12.55 30.27
CA GLU A 162 35.05 -12.52 29.57
C GLU A 162 35.32 -13.77 28.71
N LYS A 163 34.33 -14.66 28.56
CA LYS A 163 34.47 -15.97 27.88
C LYS A 163 33.51 -16.10 26.69
N PRO A 164 33.60 -15.23 25.67
CA PRO A 164 32.68 -15.23 24.54
C PRO A 164 32.66 -16.55 23.76
N ARG A 165 33.78 -17.30 23.77
CA ARG A 165 33.88 -18.64 23.14
C ARG A 165 32.96 -19.69 23.75
N GLN A 166 32.42 -19.44 24.94
CA GLN A 166 31.51 -20.34 25.65
C GLN A 166 30.04 -19.91 25.51
N ILE A 167 29.78 -18.77 24.84
CA ILE A 167 28.43 -18.24 24.64
C ILE A 167 27.97 -18.61 23.23
N TYR A 168 26.93 -19.45 23.17
CA TYR A 168 26.31 -19.87 21.93
C TYR A 168 24.94 -19.22 21.83
N ASN A 169 24.69 -18.51 20.73
CA ASN A 169 23.33 -18.14 20.37
C ASN A 169 22.67 -19.37 19.75
N CYS A 170 21.54 -19.81 20.30
CA CYS A 170 20.74 -20.90 19.74
C CYS A 170 19.37 -20.34 19.36
N ASP A 171 19.10 -20.26 18.07
CA ASP A 171 17.82 -19.78 17.55
C ASP A 171 17.17 -20.79 16.61
N GLU A 172 15.84 -20.73 16.57
CA GLU A 172 15.04 -21.55 15.69
C GLU A 172 14.90 -20.84 14.34
N SER A 173 15.67 -21.29 13.35
CA SER A 173 15.59 -20.76 11.99
C SER A 173 14.53 -21.53 11.20
N GLY A 174 13.34 -20.93 11.08
CA GLY A 174 12.27 -21.45 10.21
C GLY A 174 12.62 -21.27 8.73
N PHE A 175 12.87 -22.36 8.01
CA PHE A 175 13.09 -22.32 6.57
C PHE A 175 11.78 -22.04 5.82
N ARG A 176 11.70 -20.87 5.20
CA ARG A 176 10.57 -20.49 4.35
C ARG A 176 10.80 -20.99 2.93
N SER A 177 10.09 -22.04 2.52
CA SER A 177 10.06 -22.48 1.11
C SER A 177 9.37 -21.46 0.19
N ASP A 178 8.49 -20.63 0.75
CA ASP A 178 7.80 -19.53 0.05
C ASP A 178 8.11 -18.18 0.70
N GLN A 179 9.14 -17.49 0.19
CA GLN A 179 9.19 -16.04 0.29
C GLN A 179 8.09 -15.51 -0.64
N SER A 180 6.94 -15.15 -0.09
CA SER A 180 5.79 -14.69 -0.87
C SER A 180 6.19 -13.47 -1.72
N ARG A 181 6.55 -13.74 -2.98
CA ARG A 181 6.93 -12.72 -3.98
C ARG A 181 5.74 -11.80 -4.34
N HIS A 182 4.56 -12.18 -3.88
CA HIS A 182 3.31 -11.54 -4.20
C HIS A 182 3.16 -10.24 -3.43
N LYS A 183 2.93 -9.17 -4.18
CA LYS A 183 2.55 -7.88 -3.59
C LYS A 183 1.18 -8.02 -2.93
N VAL A 184 1.05 -7.45 -1.75
CA VAL A 184 -0.19 -7.36 -0.96
C VAL A 184 -0.70 -5.92 -0.92
N LEU A 185 -1.99 -5.77 -0.69
CA LEU A 185 -2.67 -4.50 -0.48
C LEU A 185 -2.37 -3.96 0.91
N ALA A 186 -1.97 -2.70 0.98
CA ALA A 186 -1.72 -1.99 2.21
C ALA A 186 -2.16 -0.52 2.11
N PRO A 187 -2.46 0.13 3.25
CA PRO A 187 -2.64 1.57 3.29
C PRO A 187 -1.45 2.30 2.68
N ARG A 188 -1.73 3.34 1.89
CA ARG A 188 -0.70 4.16 1.26
C ARG A 188 0.07 4.92 2.35
N GLY A 189 1.39 4.79 2.33
CA GLY A 189 2.27 5.39 3.33
C GLY A 189 2.65 4.46 4.48
N ALA A 190 2.08 3.25 4.56
CA ALA A 190 2.53 2.23 5.50
C ALA A 190 4.01 1.89 5.24
N LYS A 191 4.85 2.09 6.27
CA LYS A 191 6.30 1.82 6.21
C LYS A 191 6.58 0.33 6.29
N ASN A 192 5.84 -0.37 7.16
CA ASN A 192 5.95 -1.79 7.38
C ASN A 192 4.63 -2.49 7.02
N THR A 193 4.72 -3.52 6.19
CA THR A 193 3.59 -4.39 5.86
C THR A 193 3.87 -5.77 6.44
N CYS A 194 3.65 -5.84 7.74
CA CYS A 194 3.96 -7.02 8.51
C CYS A 194 2.87 -8.08 8.32
N THR A 195 3.25 -9.28 7.88
CA THR A 195 2.34 -10.43 7.82
C THR A 195 2.47 -11.23 9.09
N SER A 196 1.35 -11.61 9.72
CA SER A 196 1.38 -12.59 10.79
C SER A 196 1.91 -13.92 10.27
N ARG A 197 2.98 -14.43 10.89
CA ARG A 197 3.60 -15.71 10.60
C ARG A 197 2.63 -16.82 11.01
N LEU A 198 2.03 -17.48 10.02
CA LEU A 198 1.56 -18.84 10.22
C LEU A 198 2.82 -19.71 10.14
N LEU A 199 3.30 -20.18 11.29
CA LEU A 199 4.50 -21.04 11.36
C LEU A 199 4.30 -22.25 10.45
N GLY A 200 5.18 -22.40 9.47
CA GLY A 200 5.25 -23.60 8.63
C GLY A 200 5.90 -24.76 9.39
N PRO A 201 5.60 -26.01 9.04
CA PRO A 201 5.88 -27.19 9.88
C PRO A 201 7.35 -27.68 9.90
N ARG A 202 8.35 -26.86 9.53
CA ARG A 202 9.77 -27.27 9.60
C ARG A 202 10.62 -26.23 10.30
N SER A 203 10.91 -26.56 11.54
CA SER A 203 11.84 -25.94 12.46
C SER A 203 13.18 -26.64 12.37
N THR A 204 14.30 -25.91 12.45
CA THR A 204 15.61 -26.51 12.69
C THR A 204 16.41 -25.55 13.56
N SER A 205 16.92 -26.04 14.69
CA SER A 205 17.75 -25.25 15.59
C SER A 205 19.13 -25.05 14.98
N GLN A 206 19.60 -23.82 14.95
CA GLN A 206 20.99 -23.50 14.62
C GLN A 206 21.66 -22.86 15.84
N CYS A 207 22.91 -23.22 16.12
CA CYS A 207 23.69 -22.59 17.17
C CYS A 207 24.99 -22.04 16.58
N TRP A 208 25.32 -20.79 16.93
CA TRP A 208 26.51 -20.09 16.45
C TRP A 208 27.20 -19.37 17.62
N PRO A 209 28.53 -19.16 17.58
CA PRO A 209 29.23 -18.38 18.61
C PRO A 209 28.69 -16.94 18.65
N ALA A 210 28.45 -16.41 19.84
CA ALA A 210 28.00 -15.01 19.99
C ALA A 210 29.11 -14.04 19.53
N PRO A 211 28.78 -12.99 18.76
CA PRO A 211 29.75 -11.96 18.41
C PRO A 211 30.23 -11.23 19.68
N PRO A 212 31.51 -10.80 19.76
CA PRO A 212 32.01 -10.05 20.90
C PRO A 212 31.24 -8.74 21.04
N SER A 213 30.89 -8.38 22.28
CA SER A 213 30.22 -7.12 22.60
C SER A 213 31.07 -5.92 22.15
N PRO A 214 30.45 -4.87 21.57
CA PRO A 214 31.19 -3.68 21.18
C PRO A 214 31.72 -2.96 22.45
N PRO A 215 32.93 -2.38 22.40
CA PRO A 215 33.54 -1.75 23.55
C PRO A 215 32.79 -0.47 23.97
N PRO A 216 32.74 -0.14 25.28
CA PRO A 216 31.87 0.90 25.85
C PRO A 216 32.26 2.37 25.53
N HIS A 217 33.28 2.63 24.71
CA HIS A 217 33.82 3.98 24.48
C HIS A 217 33.51 4.60 23.11
N LEU A 218 32.49 4.11 22.39
CA LEU A 218 32.03 4.75 21.16
C LEU A 218 30.57 5.22 21.28
N SER A 219 30.26 5.91 22.37
CA SER A 219 29.18 6.90 22.37
C SER A 219 29.80 8.25 22.01
N SER A 220 29.22 8.92 21.00
CA SER A 220 29.59 10.23 20.46
C SER A 220 30.49 10.21 19.22
N THR A 221 29.90 9.95 18.05
CA THR A 221 30.12 10.85 16.90
C THR A 221 28.79 11.16 16.24
N PRO A 222 28.55 12.42 15.83
CA PRO A 222 27.30 12.84 15.21
C PRO A 222 27.21 12.36 13.76
N SER A 223 25.97 12.14 13.32
CA SER A 223 25.54 11.97 11.93
C SER A 223 26.31 12.87 10.95
N VAL A 224 27.14 12.27 10.10
CA VAL A 224 27.51 12.84 8.80
C VAL A 224 27.30 11.77 7.75
N SER A 225 26.34 11.99 6.85
CA SER A 225 26.17 11.19 5.64
C SER A 225 27.32 11.46 4.68
N PRO A 226 28.03 10.45 4.14
CA PRO A 226 28.84 10.64 2.95
C PRO A 226 27.96 10.34 1.73
N VAL A 227 27.73 11.38 0.95
CA VAL A 227 27.30 11.31 -0.45
C VAL A 227 28.33 10.46 -1.21
N ALA A 228 27.89 9.31 -1.75
CA ALA A 228 28.73 8.49 -2.63
C ALA A 228 28.65 9.05 -4.06
N THR A 229 29.66 9.81 -4.47
CA THR A 229 29.96 10.07 -5.88
C THR A 229 30.78 8.89 -6.41
N THR A 230 30.16 8.05 -7.23
CA THR A 230 30.83 6.95 -7.94
C THR A 230 31.71 7.52 -9.05
N HIS A 231 33.03 7.50 -8.86
CA HIS A 231 33.99 7.62 -9.96
C HIS A 231 34.13 6.23 -10.61
N TRP A 232 33.78 6.15 -11.89
CA TRP A 232 33.98 4.98 -12.75
C TRP A 232 35.38 5.08 -13.36
N GLU A 233 36.24 4.09 -13.09
CA GLU A 233 37.55 3.94 -13.74
C GLU A 233 37.47 2.81 -14.77
N ALA A 234 37.72 3.14 -16.03
CA ALA A 234 37.67 2.20 -17.14
C ALA A 234 38.96 1.35 -17.21
N PRO A 235 38.88 0.05 -17.55
CA PRO A 235 40.06 -0.80 -17.67
C PRO A 235 40.88 -0.47 -18.93
N PRO A 236 42.22 -0.67 -18.90
CA PRO A 236 43.12 -0.29 -19.99
C PRO A 236 42.96 -1.18 -21.24
N PRO A 237 43.24 -0.65 -22.44
CA PRO A 237 43.10 -1.37 -23.70
C PRO A 237 44.23 -2.37 -23.94
N LYS A 238 43.88 -3.53 -24.52
CA LYS A 238 44.84 -4.57 -24.92
C LYS A 238 45.59 -4.18 -26.20
N PRO A 239 46.88 -4.56 -26.35
CA PRO A 239 47.66 -4.27 -27.54
C PRO A 239 47.27 -5.17 -28.72
N TRP A 240 47.25 -4.57 -29.90
CA TRP A 240 46.98 -5.19 -31.19
C TRP A 240 48.25 -5.87 -31.70
N LEU A 241 48.14 -7.09 -32.22
CA LEU A 241 49.15 -7.68 -33.10
C LEU A 241 48.44 -8.08 -34.40
N HIS A 242 49.13 -7.73 -35.48
CA HIS A 242 48.75 -7.79 -36.89
C HIS A 242 48.35 -9.18 -37.39
#